data_AF-A0A2S2PJ69-F1
#
_entry.id   AF-A0A2S2PJ69-F1
#
_cell.length_a   1.000
_cell.length_b   1.000
_cell.length_c   1.000
_cell.angle_alpha   90.00
_cell.angle_beta   90.00
_cell.angle_gamma   90.00
#
_symmetry.space_group_name_H-M   'P 1'
#
loop_
_entity.id
_entity.type
_entity.pdbx_description
1 polymer ?
#
loop_
_entity_poly.entity_id
_entity_poly.type
_entity_poly.pdbx_seq_one_letter_code
_entity_poly.pdbx_strand_id
1 'polypeptide(L)'
;QTQLKTVVLCTKKLESNHTGAYLAEIMTNEFNIWDIYPKVIAIVTDGGANIKSAVRLMGIQHMPCIAHKLNLVVQQALYLIDDHKAGDNENYAEKMKNI
;
A
#
# COMPACT_ATOMS: atom_id res chain seq x y z
N GLN A 1 11.87 21.00 -20.77
CA GLN A 1 10.49 20.51 -20.59
C GLN A 1 10.55 19.28 -19.70
N THR A 2 9.81 19.24 -18.58
CA THR A 2 9.82 18.08 -17.66
C THR A 2 8.73 17.10 -18.09
N GLN A 3 9.09 15.83 -18.28
CA GLN A 3 8.17 14.76 -18.68
C GLN A 3 8.21 13.63 -17.65
N LEU A 4 7.05 13.15 -17.23
CA LEU A 4 6.93 11.96 -16.40
C LEU A 4 7.24 10.72 -17.24
N LYS A 5 8.09 9.83 -16.73
CA LYS A 5 8.38 8.53 -17.33
C LYS A 5 7.91 7.44 -16.39
N THR A 6 7.19 6.46 -16.93
CA THR A 6 6.73 5.28 -16.21
C THR A 6 7.30 4.06 -16.90
N VAL A 7 7.99 3.22 -16.14
CA VAL A 7 8.62 1.99 -16.65
C VAL A 7 8.37 0.87 -15.64
N VAL A 8 8.06 -0.32 -16.13
CA VAL A 8 7.97 -1.52 -15.30
C VAL A 8 9.37 -2.07 -15.12
N LEU A 9 9.85 -2.10 -13.88
CA LEU A 9 11.19 -2.63 -13.56
C LEU A 9 11.19 -4.15 -13.51
N CYS A 10 10.19 -4.77 -12.90
CA CYS A 10 10.09 -6.22 -12.76
C CYS A 10 8.66 -6.67 -12.45
N THR A 11 8.37 -7.93 -12.78
CA THR A 11 7.26 -8.71 -12.22
C THR A 11 7.85 -10.01 -11.69
N LYS A 12 7.70 -10.27 -10.39
CA LYS A 12 8.36 -11.40 -9.73
C LYS A 12 7.36 -12.28 -8.99
N LYS A 13 7.49 -13.59 -9.18
CA LYS A 13 6.80 -14.57 -8.34
C LYS A 13 7.48 -14.62 -6.98
N LEU A 14 6.69 -14.55 -5.93
CA LEU A 14 7.16 -14.69 -4.55
C LEU A 14 7.04 -16.17 -4.15
N GLU A 15 8.13 -16.73 -3.62
CA GLU A 15 8.24 -18.18 -3.34
C GLU A 15 8.21 -18.49 -1.83
N SER A 16 8.32 -17.47 -0.98
CA SER A 16 8.35 -17.60 0.48
C SER A 16 7.18 -16.87 1.14
N ASN A 17 7.04 -17.01 2.45
CA ASN A 17 6.08 -16.25 3.23
C ASN A 17 6.30 -14.76 3.02
N HIS A 18 5.25 -14.03 2.62
CA HIS A 18 5.27 -12.61 2.29
C HIS A 18 5.44 -11.70 3.52
N THR A 19 6.39 -12.02 4.40
CA THR A 19 6.76 -11.22 5.58
C THR A 19 7.35 -9.88 5.14
N GLY A 20 7.34 -8.90 6.06
CA GLY A 20 7.94 -7.59 5.78
C GLY A 20 9.44 -7.68 5.44
N ALA A 21 10.19 -8.53 6.14
CA ALA A 21 11.62 -8.71 5.88
C ALA A 21 11.88 -9.30 4.48
N TYR A 22 11.13 -10.33 4.09
CA TYR A 22 11.27 -10.95 2.78
C TYR A 22 10.92 -9.97 1.64
N LEU A 23 9.85 -9.20 1.79
CA LEU A 23 9.47 -8.20 0.79
C LEU A 23 10.51 -7.07 0.69
N ALA A 24 11.09 -6.63 1.82
CA ALA A 24 12.15 -5.62 1.83
C ALA A 24 13.41 -6.12 1.11
N GLU A 25 13.79 -7.37 1.34
CA GLU A 25 14.92 -8.02 0.65
C GLU A 25 14.68 -8.07 -0.86
N ILE A 26 13.50 -8.56 -1.30
CA ILE A 26 13.16 -8.63 -2.72
C ILE A 26 13.22 -7.25 -3.38
N MET A 27 12.57 -6.23 -2.80
CA MET A 27 12.61 -4.88 -3.37
C MET A 27 14.02 -4.28 -3.39
N THR A 28 14.80 -4.50 -2.33
CA THR A 28 16.19 -4.03 -2.25
C THR A 28 17.03 -4.63 -3.37
N ASN A 29 16.90 -5.93 -3.61
CA ASN A 29 17.61 -6.62 -4.69
C ASN A 29 17.22 -6.07 -6.06
N GLU A 30 15.92 -5.88 -6.33
CA GLU A 30 15.46 -5.29 -7.61
C GLU A 30 15.99 -3.86 -7.79
N PHE A 31 15.87 -3.00 -6.78
CA PHE A 31 16.36 -1.62 -6.88
C PHE A 31 17.88 -1.54 -7.07
N ASN A 32 18.64 -2.49 -6.53
CA ASN A 32 20.09 -2.58 -6.74
C ASN A 32 20.44 -3.08 -8.15
N ILE A 33 19.69 -4.05 -8.70
CA ILE A 33 19.87 -4.53 -10.09
C ILE A 33 19.76 -3.37 -11.08
N TRP A 34 18.82 -2.45 -10.84
CA TRP A 34 18.59 -1.28 -11.68
C TRP A 34 19.45 -0.06 -11.32
N ASP A 35 20.31 -0.15 -10.29
CA ASP A 35 21.10 0.97 -9.76
C ASP A 35 20.23 2.23 -9.44
N ILE A 36 19.05 1.99 -8.88
CA ILE A 36 18.10 3.05 -8.51
C ILE A 36 17.89 3.18 -7.02
N TYR A 37 18.34 2.22 -6.19
CA TYR A 37 18.12 2.25 -4.74
C TYR A 37 18.37 3.64 -4.10
N PRO A 38 19.52 4.32 -4.32
CA PRO A 38 19.78 5.64 -3.72
C PRO A 38 18.92 6.77 -4.30
N LYS A 39 18.19 6.52 -5.40
CA LYS A 39 17.32 7.49 -6.09
C LYS A 39 15.84 7.32 -5.70
N VAL A 40 15.48 6.26 -4.96
CA VAL A 40 14.11 6.02 -4.52
C VAL A 40 13.80 6.91 -3.32
N ILE A 41 12.93 7.90 -3.53
CA ILE A 41 12.51 8.84 -2.48
C ILE A 41 11.23 8.42 -1.75
N ALA A 42 10.36 7.64 -2.40
CA ALA A 42 9.10 7.18 -1.84
C ALA A 42 8.62 5.89 -2.53
N ILE A 43 7.82 5.09 -1.81
CA ILE A 43 7.20 3.87 -2.31
C ILE A 43 5.69 3.94 -2.08
N VAL A 44 4.92 3.74 -3.15
CA VAL A 44 3.45 3.68 -3.11
C VAL A 44 2.98 2.23 -3.08
N THR A 45 2.16 1.85 -2.11
CA THR A 45 1.62 0.48 -1.98
C THR A 45 0.15 0.48 -1.57
N ASP A 46 -0.55 -0.64 -1.74
CA ASP A 46 -1.94 -0.82 -1.29
C ASP A 46 -2.14 -0.67 0.23
N GLY A 47 -1.06 -0.70 1.02
CA GLY A 47 -1.11 -0.54 2.47
C GLY A 47 -1.34 -1.85 3.23
N GLY A 48 -1.15 -3.01 2.61
CA GLY A 48 -1.12 -4.30 3.29
C GLY A 48 -0.08 -4.33 4.43
N ALA A 49 -0.40 -5.02 5.54
CA ALA A 49 0.42 -4.98 6.76
C ALA A 49 1.90 -5.34 6.52
N ASN A 50 2.16 -6.39 5.73
CA ASN A 50 3.51 -6.86 5.46
C ASN A 50 4.29 -5.91 4.55
N ILE A 51 3.68 -5.37 3.49
CA ILE A 51 4.37 -4.44 2.59
C ILE A 51 4.63 -3.09 3.29
N LYS A 52 3.73 -2.64 4.19
CA LYS A 52 4.00 -1.49 5.07
C LYS A 52 5.19 -1.75 5.98
N SER A 53 5.25 -2.95 6.58
CA SER A 53 6.39 -3.35 7.41
C SER A 53 7.69 -3.37 6.60
N ALA A 54 7.65 -3.85 5.36
CA ALA A 54 8.80 -3.87 4.45
C ALA A 54 9.33 -2.47 4.15
N VAL A 55 8.47 -1.55 3.70
CA VAL A 55 8.88 -0.17 3.38
C VAL A 55 9.45 0.53 4.62
N ARG A 56 8.87 0.28 5.80
CA ARG A 56 9.41 0.77 7.08
C ARG A 56 10.80 0.22 7.38
N LEU A 57 11.04 -1.07 7.15
CA LEU A 57 12.36 -1.69 7.33
C LEU A 57 13.41 -1.11 6.37
N MET A 58 13.00 -0.71 5.17
CA MET A 58 13.88 -0.07 4.18
C MET A 58 14.23 1.39 4.53
N GLY A 59 13.51 2.00 5.48
CA GLY A 59 13.71 3.41 5.85
C GLY A 59 13.32 4.42 4.77
N ILE A 60 12.46 4.03 3.82
CA ILE A 60 11.99 4.88 2.71
C ILE A 60 10.58 5.41 3.04
N GLN A 61 10.25 6.62 2.57
CA GLN A 61 8.92 7.19 2.75
C GLN A 61 7.84 6.28 2.14
N HIS A 62 6.91 5.82 2.97
CA HIS A 62 5.72 5.09 2.51
C HIS A 62 4.61 6.07 2.14
N MET A 63 3.95 5.81 1.00
CA MET A 63 2.71 6.48 0.61
C MET A 63 1.63 5.43 0.33
N PRO A 64 0.41 5.60 0.87
CA PRO A 64 -0.70 4.71 0.53
C PRO A 64 -1.18 4.95 -0.90
N CYS A 65 -1.61 3.89 -1.57
CA CYS A 65 -2.23 3.98 -2.88
C CYS A 65 -3.60 4.67 -2.77
N ILE A 66 -3.72 5.84 -3.40
CA ILE A 66 -4.96 6.63 -3.38
C ILE A 66 -6.13 5.83 -3.97
N ALA A 67 -5.89 5.08 -5.04
CA ALA A 67 -6.95 4.26 -5.66
C ALA A 67 -7.49 3.20 -4.69
N HIS A 68 -6.61 2.53 -3.93
CA HIS A 68 -7.03 1.55 -2.93
C HIS A 68 -7.81 2.22 -1.79
N LYS A 69 -7.31 3.36 -1.29
CA LYS A 69 -8.01 4.13 -0.24
C LYS A 69 -9.39 4.61 -0.69
N LEU A 70 -9.49 5.12 -1.92
CA LEU A 70 -10.76 5.54 -2.50
C LEU A 70 -11.74 4.36 -2.61
N ASN A 71 -11.27 3.20 -3.06
CA ASN A 71 -12.10 2.00 -3.12
C ASN A 71 -12.63 1.60 -1.73
N LEU A 72 -11.79 1.64 -0.69
CA LEU A 72 -12.24 1.36 0.69
C LEU A 72 -13.30 2.36 1.17
N VAL A 73 -13.12 3.65 0.89
CA VAL A 73 -14.11 4.69 1.24
C VAL A 73 -15.46 4.41 0.56
N VAL A 74 -15.45 4.09 -0.74
CA VAL A 74 -16.67 3.80 -1.49
C VAL A 74 -17.35 2.52 -1.00
N GLN A 75 -16.58 1.44 -0.82
CA GLN A 75 -17.12 0.18 -0.29
C GLN A 75 -17.78 0.40 1.07
N GLN A 76 -17.09 1.11 1.97
CA GLN A 76 -17.64 1.42 3.28
C GLN A 76 -18.93 2.22 3.13
N ALA A 77 -18.94 3.32 2.36
CA ALA A 77 -20.12 4.15 2.17
C ALA A 77 -21.34 3.37 1.63
N LEU A 78 -21.12 2.38 0.77
CA LEU A 78 -22.19 1.50 0.29
C LEU A 78 -22.72 0.58 1.41
N TYR A 79 -21.85 -0.01 2.23
CA TYR A 79 -22.27 -0.80 3.40
C TYR A 79 -23.06 0.05 4.42
N LEU A 80 -22.72 1.32 4.57
CA LEU A 80 -23.42 2.24 5.45
C LEU A 80 -24.87 2.49 5.01
N ILE A 81 -25.12 2.51 3.70
CA ILE A 81 -26.48 2.68 3.13
C ILE A 81 -27.33 1.44 3.39
N ASP A 82 -26.72 0.25 3.37
CA ASP A 82 -27.41 -1.01 3.66
C ASP A 82 -27.74 -1.16 5.16
N ASP A 83 -26.83 -0.74 6.04
CA ASP A 83 -27.04 -0.75 7.50
C ASP A 83 -28.09 0.28 7.95
N HIS A 84 -28.36 1.36 7.19
CA HIS A 84 -29.43 2.33 7.55
C HIS A 84 -30.86 1.76 7.50
N LYS A 85 -31.05 0.47 7.14
CA LYS A 85 -32.31 -0.27 7.34
C LYS A 85 -32.37 -1.06 8.66
N ALA A 86 -31.28 -1.15 9.42
CA ALA A 86 -31.21 -1.79 10.73
C ALA A 86 -30.68 -0.76 11.76
N GLY A 87 -31.44 -0.54 12.82
CA GLY A 87 -31.18 0.51 13.79
C GLY A 87 -29.81 0.46 14.47
N ASP A 88 -29.40 1.66 14.89
CA ASP A 88 -28.47 2.02 15.96
C ASP A 88 -26.96 2.15 15.65
N ASN A 89 -26.57 3.43 15.67
CA ASN A 89 -25.25 4.01 15.52
C ASN A 89 -24.50 3.99 16.85
N GLU A 90 -23.39 3.24 16.93
CA GLU A 90 -22.33 3.53 17.93
C GLU A 90 -20.90 3.19 17.45
N ASN A 91 -20.71 2.52 16.31
CA ASN A 91 -19.39 2.02 15.86
C ASN A 91 -18.87 2.66 14.56
N TYR A 92 -19.35 3.85 14.20
CA TYR A 92 -18.91 4.51 12.95
C TYR A 92 -17.53 5.17 13.07
N ALA A 93 -17.30 5.89 14.17
CA ALA A 93 -16.03 6.58 14.40
C ALA A 93 -14.86 5.59 14.56
N GLU A 94 -15.09 4.40 15.12
CA GLU A 94 -14.09 3.33 15.22
C GLU A 94 -13.73 2.75 13.83
N LYS A 95 -14.75 2.48 12.99
CA LYS A 95 -14.56 1.98 11.61
C LYS A 95 -13.79 2.97 10.73
N MET A 96 -13.95 4.28 10.97
CA MET A 96 -13.24 5.36 10.24
C MET A 96 -11.77 5.53 10.64
N LYS A 97 -11.32 5.02 11.80
CA LYS A 97 -9.91 5.14 12.25
C LYS A 97 -8.91 4.35 11.39
N ASN A 98 -9.38 3.41 10.57
CA ASN A 98 -8.55 2.46 9.81
C ASN A 98 -8.48 2.76 8.30
N ILE A 99 -9.15 3.82 7.84
CA ILE A 99 -8.97 4.40 6.49
C ILE A 99 -7.74 5.28 6.48
#